data_AF-A0A2Z5Z1Q2-F1
#
_entry.id   AF-A0A2Z5Z1Q2-F1
#
_cell.length_a   1.000
_cell.length_b   1.000
_cell.length_c   1.000
_cell.angle_alpha   90.00
_cell.angle_beta   90.00
_cell.angle_gamma   90.00
#
_symmetry.space_group_name_H-M   'P 1'
#
loop_
_entity.id
_entity.type
_entity.pdbx_description
1 polymer ?
#
loop_
_entity_poly.entity_id
_entity_poly.type
_entity_poly.pdbx_seq_one_letter_code
_entity_poly.pdbx_strand_id
1 'polypeptide(L)'
;MGGSKKAGLLALLAGGLALSAAVPAQAQTAPPEGVAEGQGAGFPKGHYAELEALPDWGGIWFLERGGARPAPPELKGQYLADYQAWRQQVQANDGVVPRARSNCSPPGMPGIMRLAQYPYEFIFAPGRVTINQEAWMQTRTIWTDGRTHPEDLDPTFMGHSIGHWEGDTLVVDTVGILDELEITDGAGHSPQFHLVERIHLDPANPDLLVNEMRMEDPEALAAPYEVKATYRRDRYGELIEFQCSENNRNPVDENGHTQFD
;
A
#
# COMPACT_ATOMS: atom_id res chain seq x y z
N MET A 1 -11.37 54.27 -67.45
CA MET A 1 -12.81 54.58 -67.35
C MET A 1 -13.54 53.41 -67.99
N GLY A 2 -14.03 52.45 -67.22
CA GLY A 2 -15.39 52.45 -66.65
C GLY A 2 -16.40 52.13 -67.77
N GLY A 3 -17.18 51.06 -67.79
CA GLY A 3 -17.47 49.96 -66.88
C GLY A 3 -18.65 49.17 -67.46
N SER A 4 -18.86 47.95 -66.95
CA SER A 4 -20.11 47.17 -66.95
C SER A 4 -20.61 46.53 -68.26
N LYS A 5 -20.65 45.18 -68.28
CA LYS A 5 -21.90 44.40 -68.24
C LYS A 5 -21.64 42.93 -67.90
N LYS A 6 -22.56 42.38 -67.11
CA LYS A 6 -22.56 41.09 -66.40
C LYS A 6 -22.90 39.89 -67.32
N ALA A 7 -22.31 38.74 -67.02
CA ALA A 7 -22.91 37.39 -67.06
C ALA A 7 -21.95 36.49 -66.24
N GLY A 8 -22.31 35.93 -65.09
CA GLY A 8 -23.43 35.02 -64.87
C GLY A 8 -22.84 33.61 -64.78
N LEU A 9 -22.29 33.23 -63.63
CA LEU A 9 -21.89 31.85 -63.35
C LEU A 9 -22.51 31.42 -62.02
N LEU A 10 -23.40 30.43 -62.11
CA LEU A 10 -24.01 29.70 -61.01
C LEU A 10 -22.91 29.15 -60.09
N ALA A 11 -22.93 29.53 -58.81
CA ALA A 11 -22.25 28.78 -57.77
C ALA A 11 -23.22 27.74 -57.21
N LEU A 12 -22.92 26.47 -57.48
CA LEU A 12 -23.59 25.32 -56.89
C LEU A 12 -23.44 25.36 -55.36
N LEU A 13 -24.57 25.45 -54.65
CA LEU A 13 -24.68 25.13 -53.23
C LEU A 13 -24.59 23.60 -53.09
N ALA A 14 -23.38 23.06 -53.03
CA ALA A 14 -23.17 21.72 -52.51
C ALA A 14 -23.17 21.80 -50.98
N GLY A 15 -24.31 21.50 -50.38
CA GLY A 15 -24.46 21.36 -48.93
C GLY A 15 -23.52 20.27 -48.42
N GLY A 16 -22.45 20.67 -47.75
CA GLY A 16 -21.65 19.76 -46.96
C GLY A 16 -22.49 19.30 -45.76
N LEU A 17 -23.00 18.08 -45.81
CA LEU A 17 -23.40 17.35 -44.60
C LEU A 17 -22.14 17.22 -43.74
N ALA A 18 -21.96 18.13 -42.80
CA ALA A 18 -21.07 17.91 -41.67
C ALA A 18 -21.69 16.75 -40.88
N LEU A 19 -21.23 15.52 -41.14
CA LEU A 19 -21.36 14.45 -40.17
C LEU A 19 -20.54 14.91 -38.96
N SER A 20 -21.22 15.52 -37.98
CA SER A 20 -20.73 15.59 -36.62
C SER A 20 -20.54 14.15 -36.17
N ALA A 21 -19.33 13.61 -36.32
CA ALA A 21 -18.96 12.38 -35.68
C ALA A 21 -19.13 12.63 -34.18
N ALA A 22 -20.20 12.08 -33.60
CA ALA A 22 -20.36 12.03 -32.17
C ALA A 22 -19.11 11.31 -31.65
N VAL A 23 -18.23 12.05 -30.98
CA VAL A 23 -17.17 11.44 -30.19
C VAL A 23 -17.90 10.50 -29.24
N PRO A 24 -17.66 9.18 -29.28
CA PRO A 24 -18.31 8.28 -28.36
C PRO A 24 -17.97 8.78 -26.96
N ALA A 25 -19.01 9.05 -26.16
CA ALA A 25 -18.84 9.39 -24.76
C ALA A 25 -17.88 8.35 -24.16
N GLN A 26 -16.74 8.82 -23.66
CA GLN A 26 -15.81 7.96 -22.92
C GLN A 26 -16.64 7.24 -21.87
N ALA A 27 -16.51 5.91 -21.79
CA ALA A 27 -17.23 5.11 -20.81
C ALA A 27 -16.96 5.71 -19.41
N GLN A 28 -17.94 6.44 -18.87
CA GLN A 28 -17.85 7.05 -17.55
C GLN A 28 -18.15 5.94 -16.55
N THR A 29 -17.11 5.22 -16.15
CA THR A 29 -17.16 4.48 -14.89
C THR A 29 -17.58 5.45 -13.80
N ALA A 30 -18.62 5.12 -13.04
CA ALA A 30 -19.04 5.94 -11.91
C ALA A 30 -17.85 6.15 -10.95
N PRO A 31 -17.71 7.34 -10.34
CA PRO A 31 -16.68 7.55 -9.35
C PRO A 31 -16.89 6.59 -8.16
N PRO A 32 -15.81 6.19 -7.46
CA PRO A 32 -15.92 5.45 -6.22
C PRO A 32 -16.82 6.16 -5.21
N GLU A 33 -17.38 5.40 -4.27
CA GLU A 33 -18.14 5.99 -3.16
C GLU A 33 -17.28 7.01 -2.40
N GLY A 34 -17.89 8.14 -2.04
CA GLY A 34 -17.21 9.27 -1.39
C GLY A 34 -16.44 10.20 -2.34
N VAL A 35 -16.27 9.84 -3.62
CA VAL A 35 -15.51 10.63 -4.59
C VAL A 35 -16.44 11.39 -5.53
N ALA A 36 -16.23 12.69 -5.70
CA ALA A 36 -16.95 13.49 -6.68
C ALA A 36 -16.46 13.19 -8.12
N GLU A 37 -17.34 13.35 -9.11
CA GLU A 37 -16.97 13.21 -10.52
C GLU A 37 -15.81 14.14 -10.87
N GLY A 38 -14.78 13.60 -11.53
CA GLY A 38 -13.56 14.33 -11.87
C GLY A 38 -12.58 14.52 -10.72
N GLN A 39 -12.82 13.93 -9.53
CA GLN A 39 -11.93 14.04 -8.36
C GLN A 39 -11.24 12.74 -7.93
N GLY A 40 -11.30 11.69 -8.75
CA GLY A 40 -10.92 10.32 -8.34
C GLY A 40 -9.61 9.75 -8.90
N ALA A 41 -9.10 8.79 -8.12
CA ALA A 41 -8.08 7.78 -8.42
C ALA A 41 -6.77 8.29 -9.05
N GLY A 42 -6.19 9.29 -8.40
CA GLY A 42 -4.84 9.75 -8.64
C GLY A 42 -4.80 10.74 -9.79
N PHE A 43 -5.20 12.00 -9.56
CA PHE A 43 -5.22 13.07 -10.57
C PHE A 43 -3.88 13.08 -11.32
N PRO A 44 -3.75 12.43 -12.48
CA PRO A 44 -2.43 12.14 -13.02
C PRO A 44 -1.90 13.34 -13.80
N LYS A 45 -2.74 14.36 -13.99
CA LYS A 45 -2.42 15.62 -14.64
C LYS A 45 -2.96 16.76 -13.78
N GLY A 46 -2.07 17.57 -13.23
CA GLY A 46 -2.41 18.70 -12.35
C GLY A 46 -2.31 18.36 -10.86
N HIS A 47 -2.51 19.36 -10.00
CA HIS A 47 -2.59 19.20 -8.53
C HIS A 47 -1.31 18.76 -7.79
N TYR A 48 -0.21 18.48 -8.48
CA TYR A 48 1.08 18.19 -7.85
C TYR A 48 1.60 19.32 -6.94
N ALA A 49 1.23 20.57 -7.22
CA ALA A 49 1.57 21.70 -6.34
C ALA A 49 0.96 21.59 -4.93
N GLU A 50 -0.10 20.80 -4.75
CA GLU A 50 -0.68 20.54 -3.43
C GLU A 50 0.22 19.65 -2.57
N LEU A 51 1.10 18.85 -3.20
CA LEU A 51 2.07 18.01 -2.50
C LEU A 51 3.15 18.84 -1.80
N GLU A 52 3.39 20.08 -2.23
CA GLU A 52 4.35 21.01 -1.59
C GLU A 52 3.96 21.37 -0.15
N ALA A 53 2.70 21.16 0.23
CA ALA A 53 2.23 21.36 1.59
C ALA A 53 2.41 20.12 2.50
N LEU A 54 2.80 18.97 1.93
CA LEU A 54 2.99 17.71 2.64
C LEU A 54 4.44 17.53 3.09
N PRO A 55 4.70 16.73 4.13
CA PRO A 55 6.07 16.43 4.57
C PRO A 55 6.86 15.68 3.49
N ASP A 56 8.14 16.03 3.34
CA ASP A 56 9.03 15.37 2.39
C ASP A 56 9.52 14.01 2.91
N TRP A 57 8.88 12.94 2.44
CA TRP A 57 9.27 11.55 2.71
C TRP A 57 10.16 10.95 1.61
N GLY A 58 10.68 11.78 0.70
CA GLY A 58 11.56 11.34 -0.37
C GLY A 58 12.82 10.63 0.14
N GLY A 59 13.20 9.58 -0.59
CA GLY A 59 14.30 8.68 -0.26
C GLY A 59 13.82 7.24 -0.09
N ILE A 60 14.78 6.39 0.25
CA ILE A 60 14.60 4.96 0.48
C ILE A 60 14.69 4.70 1.98
N TRP A 61 13.73 3.95 2.50
CA TRP A 61 13.55 3.75 3.94
C TRP A 61 13.88 2.33 4.33
N PHE A 62 14.75 2.16 5.32
CA PHE A 62 15.15 0.86 5.85
C PHE A 62 14.66 0.74 7.28
N LEU A 63 13.99 -0.36 7.63
CA LEU A 63 13.60 -0.61 9.01
C LEU A 63 14.84 -0.57 9.92
N GLU A 64 14.78 0.20 11.01
CA GLU A 64 15.83 0.22 12.00
C GLU A 64 15.92 -1.12 12.72
N ARG A 65 17.12 -1.71 12.72
CA ARG A 65 17.40 -2.96 13.42
C ARG A 65 17.72 -2.68 14.88
N GLY A 66 17.31 -3.59 15.77
CA GLY A 66 17.70 -3.56 17.19
C GLY A 66 16.68 -2.92 18.13
N GLY A 67 15.47 -2.59 17.66
CA GLY A 67 14.36 -2.24 18.54
C GLY A 67 13.90 -3.42 19.40
N ALA A 68 13.25 -3.11 20.54
CA ALA A 68 12.61 -4.15 21.35
C ALA A 68 11.51 -4.84 20.53
N ARG A 69 11.52 -6.18 20.51
CA ARG A 69 10.43 -6.95 19.90
C ARG A 69 9.14 -6.64 20.68
N PRO A 70 8.02 -6.32 20.02
CA PRO A 70 6.76 -6.12 20.72
C PRO A 70 6.38 -7.40 21.49
N ALA A 71 5.68 -7.21 22.61
CA ALA A 71 5.08 -8.33 23.32
C ALA A 71 4.13 -9.09 22.39
N PRO A 72 3.91 -10.39 22.58
CA PRO A 72 2.90 -11.11 21.80
C PRO A 72 1.49 -10.50 21.97
N PRO A 73 0.62 -10.59 20.95
CA PRO A 73 -0.76 -10.14 21.06
C PRO A 73 -1.55 -10.95 22.09
N GLU A 74 -2.51 -10.31 22.74
CA GLU A 74 -3.47 -10.99 23.62
C GLU A 74 -4.55 -11.65 22.76
N LEU A 75 -4.35 -12.92 22.41
CA LEU A 75 -5.30 -13.69 21.61
C LEU A 75 -6.39 -14.33 22.47
N LYS A 76 -7.54 -14.65 21.86
CA LYS A 76 -8.65 -15.38 22.49
C LYS A 76 -9.23 -16.48 21.57
N GLY A 77 -10.10 -17.30 22.14
CA GLY A 77 -10.84 -18.31 21.39
C GLY A 77 -9.93 -19.31 20.67
N GLN A 78 -10.29 -19.65 19.43
CA GLN A 78 -9.52 -20.58 18.59
C GLN A 78 -8.12 -20.03 18.26
N TYR A 79 -8.00 -18.73 18.00
CA TYR A 79 -6.70 -18.10 17.69
C TYR A 79 -5.68 -18.24 18.83
N LEU A 80 -6.12 -18.17 20.09
CA LEU A 80 -5.24 -18.46 21.22
C LEU A 80 -4.80 -19.93 21.26
N ALA A 81 -5.71 -20.86 20.98
CA ALA A 81 -5.40 -22.28 20.95
C ALA A 81 -4.39 -22.61 19.82
N ASP A 82 -4.59 -22.04 18.64
CA ASP A 82 -3.70 -22.20 17.48
C ASP A 82 -2.31 -21.60 17.77
N TYR A 83 -2.26 -20.41 18.34
CA TYR A 83 -1.00 -19.79 18.76
C TYR A 83 -0.25 -20.65 19.78
N GLN A 84 -0.94 -21.23 20.76
CA GLN A 84 -0.34 -22.12 21.74
C GLN A 84 0.19 -23.42 21.10
N ALA A 85 -0.55 -24.00 20.15
CA ALA A 85 -0.11 -25.17 19.41
C ALA A 85 1.14 -24.85 18.56
N TRP A 86 1.14 -23.71 17.86
CA TRP A 86 2.29 -23.21 17.13
C TRP A 86 3.51 -23.01 18.05
N ARG A 87 3.32 -22.39 19.22
CA ARG A 87 4.40 -22.22 20.22
C ARG A 87 5.00 -23.56 20.66
N GLN A 88 4.18 -24.58 20.87
CA GLN A 88 4.64 -25.94 21.22
C GLN A 88 5.42 -26.56 20.07
N GLN A 89 4.96 -26.40 18.83
CA GLN A 89 5.67 -26.88 17.64
C GLN A 89 7.04 -26.21 17.50
N VAL A 90 7.10 -24.88 17.65
CA VAL A 90 8.37 -24.13 17.62
C VAL A 90 9.31 -24.60 18.72
N GLN A 91 8.80 -24.84 19.93
CA GLN A 91 9.59 -25.37 21.03
C GLN A 91 10.11 -26.79 20.75
N ALA A 92 9.28 -27.66 20.17
CA ALA A 92 9.67 -29.02 19.79
C ALA A 92 10.67 -29.05 18.62
N ASN A 93 10.75 -27.96 17.85
CA ASN A 93 11.66 -27.76 16.73
C ASN A 93 12.87 -26.89 17.11
N ASP A 94 13.33 -26.96 18.36
CA ASP A 94 14.49 -26.23 18.88
C ASP A 94 14.44 -24.71 18.67
N GLY A 95 13.23 -24.14 18.63
CA GLY A 95 13.00 -22.71 18.43
C GLY A 95 12.92 -22.28 16.97
N VAL A 96 13.04 -23.21 16.01
CA VAL A 96 12.93 -22.90 14.57
C VAL A 96 11.47 -22.67 14.21
N VAL A 97 11.17 -21.46 13.74
CA VAL A 97 9.84 -21.03 13.30
C VAL A 97 9.56 -21.55 11.89
N PRO A 98 8.55 -22.42 11.70
CA PRO A 98 8.08 -22.79 10.37
C PRO A 98 7.51 -21.55 9.66
N ARG A 99 7.87 -21.32 8.40
CA ARG A 99 7.36 -20.18 7.61
C ARG A 99 6.81 -20.64 6.28
N ALA A 100 5.59 -20.22 5.96
CA ALA A 100 4.94 -20.48 4.67
C ALA A 100 5.44 -19.57 3.52
N ARG A 101 6.38 -18.64 3.79
CA ARG A 101 6.89 -17.65 2.82
C ARG A 101 7.84 -18.20 1.75
N SER A 102 8.21 -19.48 1.84
CA SER A 102 9.29 -20.09 1.03
C SER A 102 9.00 -20.20 -0.48
N ASN A 103 7.77 -19.94 -0.93
CA ASN A 103 7.37 -19.99 -2.34
C ASN A 103 7.15 -18.59 -2.96
N CYS A 104 7.95 -17.61 -2.55
CA CYS A 104 7.82 -16.22 -3.02
C CYS A 104 6.42 -15.62 -2.78
N SER A 105 5.76 -16.06 -1.70
CA SER A 105 4.54 -15.44 -1.21
C SER A 105 4.90 -14.25 -0.31
N PRO A 106 4.41 -13.03 -0.60
CA PRO A 106 4.70 -11.88 0.25
C PRO A 106 4.02 -12.05 1.62
N PRO A 107 4.59 -11.46 2.69
CA PRO A 107 3.99 -11.55 4.03
C PRO A 107 2.70 -10.74 4.19
N GLY A 108 2.35 -9.91 3.20
CA GLY A 108 1.17 -9.04 3.25
C GLY A 108 1.16 -8.06 4.41
N MET A 109 0.07 -7.32 4.59
CA MET A 109 -0.11 -6.44 5.74
C MET A 109 -0.44 -7.24 7.01
N PRO A 110 0.02 -6.82 8.20
CA PRO A 110 0.98 -5.74 8.47
C PRO A 110 2.45 -6.18 8.34
N GLY A 111 2.71 -7.46 8.07
CA GLY A 111 4.07 -8.04 8.07
C GLY A 111 5.04 -7.40 7.09
N ILE A 112 4.56 -6.99 5.92
CA ILE A 112 5.36 -6.41 4.84
C ILE A 112 5.98 -5.08 5.24
N MET A 113 5.35 -4.31 6.14
CA MET A 113 5.86 -3.05 6.66
C MET A 113 6.90 -3.24 7.77
N ARG A 114 7.27 -4.48 8.12
CA ARG A 114 8.20 -4.79 9.23
C ARG A 114 9.34 -5.72 8.80
N LEU A 115 9.77 -5.62 7.53
CA LEU A 115 10.85 -6.44 6.98
C LEU A 115 12.19 -5.70 7.05
N ALA A 116 13.13 -6.21 7.82
CA ALA A 116 14.42 -5.57 8.05
C ALA A 116 15.43 -5.73 6.91
N GLN A 117 15.14 -6.58 5.92
CA GLN A 117 16.04 -6.91 4.82
C GLN A 117 15.81 -6.05 3.57
N TYR A 118 14.64 -5.43 3.48
CA TYR A 118 14.15 -4.85 2.23
C TYR A 118 13.61 -3.45 2.47
N PRO A 119 14.09 -2.45 1.71
CA PRO A 119 13.66 -1.09 1.85
C PRO A 119 12.27 -0.81 1.26
N TYR A 120 11.79 0.40 1.57
CA TYR A 120 10.52 0.97 1.14
C TYR A 120 10.75 2.30 0.44
N GLU A 121 9.94 2.59 -0.56
CA GLU A 121 9.86 3.90 -1.20
C GLU A 121 8.42 4.40 -1.10
N PHE A 122 8.24 5.63 -0.61
CA PHE A 122 6.93 6.29 -0.52
C PHE A 122 6.83 7.32 -1.65
N ILE A 123 5.87 7.10 -2.54
CA ILE A 123 5.63 7.96 -3.71
C ILE A 123 4.31 8.69 -3.50
N PHE A 124 4.39 10.01 -3.45
CA PHE A 124 3.19 10.85 -3.31
C PHE A 124 2.67 11.23 -4.69
N ALA A 125 1.35 11.12 -4.84
CA ALA A 125 0.63 11.66 -5.97
C ALA A 125 -0.66 12.32 -5.44
N PRO A 126 -1.25 13.28 -6.17
CA PRO A 126 -2.52 13.87 -5.72
C PRO A 126 -3.58 12.77 -5.54
N GLY A 127 -4.13 12.67 -4.32
CA GLY A 127 -5.15 11.68 -3.96
C GLY A 127 -4.64 10.26 -3.66
N ARG A 128 -3.32 10.01 -3.60
CA ARG A 128 -2.79 8.75 -3.08
C ARG A 128 -1.33 8.82 -2.60
N VAL A 129 -1.00 7.91 -1.69
CA VAL A 129 0.38 7.54 -1.38
C VAL A 129 0.59 6.09 -1.83
N THR A 130 1.62 5.85 -2.63
CA THR A 130 2.02 4.51 -3.05
C THR A 130 3.27 4.11 -2.28
N ILE A 131 3.25 2.92 -1.68
CA ILE A 131 4.42 2.31 -1.05
C ILE A 131 4.91 1.21 -1.99
N ASN A 132 6.08 1.43 -2.57
CA ASN A 132 6.81 0.38 -3.27
C ASN A 132 7.66 -0.36 -2.26
N GLN A 133 7.55 -1.67 -2.25
CA GLN A 133 8.37 -2.53 -1.41
C GLN A 133 9.31 -3.34 -2.30
N GLU A 134 10.60 -3.30 -1.97
CA GLU A 134 11.63 -3.92 -2.82
C GLU A 134 11.35 -5.42 -3.01
N ALA A 135 11.00 -6.13 -1.94
CA ALA A 135 10.75 -7.55 -2.04
C ALA A 135 9.40 -7.87 -2.72
N TRP A 136 9.40 -8.96 -3.50
CA TRP A 136 8.25 -9.39 -4.28
C TRP A 136 7.65 -8.33 -5.21
N MET A 137 8.35 -7.20 -5.41
CA MET A 137 7.89 -5.99 -6.10
C MET A 137 6.46 -5.61 -5.73
N GLN A 138 6.11 -5.74 -4.44
CA GLN A 138 4.76 -5.44 -3.98
C GLN A 138 4.53 -3.93 -3.94
N THR A 139 3.32 -3.55 -4.28
CA THR A 139 2.87 -2.17 -4.22
C THR A 139 1.64 -2.08 -3.36
N ARG A 140 1.66 -1.20 -2.37
CA ARG A 140 0.47 -0.81 -1.61
C ARG A 140 0.04 0.57 -2.05
N THR A 141 -1.25 0.74 -2.34
CA THR A 141 -1.84 2.05 -2.62
C THR A 141 -2.71 2.47 -1.44
N ILE A 142 -2.44 3.64 -0.89
CA ILE A 142 -3.24 4.30 0.13
C ILE A 142 -3.98 5.45 -0.54
N TRP A 143 -5.31 5.34 -0.64
CA TRP A 143 -6.13 6.38 -1.27
C TRP A 143 -6.37 7.54 -0.31
N THR A 144 -6.02 8.75 -0.72
CA THR A 144 -6.16 9.98 0.07
C THR A 144 -7.12 10.98 -0.56
N ASP A 145 -7.98 10.51 -1.47
CA ASP A 145 -8.95 11.31 -2.22
C ASP A 145 -10.35 11.38 -1.57
N GLY A 146 -10.47 10.94 -0.32
CA GLY A 146 -11.70 11.04 0.48
C GLY A 146 -12.72 9.94 0.21
N ARG A 147 -12.39 8.93 -0.60
CA ARG A 147 -13.24 7.74 -0.79
C ARG A 147 -13.45 6.97 0.52
N THR A 148 -14.47 6.12 0.53
CA THR A 148 -14.70 5.11 1.59
C THR A 148 -14.25 3.71 1.14
N HIS A 149 -14.18 2.77 2.08
CA HIS A 149 -13.92 1.37 1.73
C HIS A 149 -15.11 0.82 0.96
N PRO A 150 -14.91 0.08 -0.14
CA PRO A 150 -16.00 -0.64 -0.79
C PRO A 150 -16.71 -1.57 0.19
N GLU A 151 -18.04 -1.67 0.09
CA GLU A 151 -18.84 -2.57 0.94
C GLU A 151 -18.47 -4.05 0.74
N ASP A 152 -18.07 -4.41 -0.48
CA ASP A 152 -17.67 -5.76 -0.86
C ASP A 152 -16.24 -5.74 -1.40
N LEU A 153 -15.33 -6.36 -0.66
CA LEU A 153 -13.90 -6.41 -0.94
C LEU A 153 -13.43 -7.85 -0.98
N ASP A 154 -12.81 -8.24 -2.10
CA ASP A 154 -12.00 -9.44 -2.15
C ASP A 154 -10.73 -9.22 -1.31
N PRO A 155 -10.42 -10.08 -0.34
CA PRO A 155 -9.22 -9.92 0.47
C PRO A 155 -7.95 -10.03 -0.38
N THR A 156 -6.94 -9.20 -0.07
CA THR A 156 -5.65 -9.22 -0.76
C THR A 156 -4.48 -9.18 0.23
N PHE A 157 -3.26 -9.41 -0.26
CA PHE A 157 -2.07 -9.30 0.58
C PHE A 157 -1.90 -7.89 1.19
N MET A 158 -2.25 -6.84 0.45
CA MET A 158 -2.06 -5.46 0.90
C MET A 158 -3.31 -4.86 1.57
N GLY A 159 -4.46 -5.52 1.45
CA GLY A 159 -5.76 -4.96 1.81
C GLY A 159 -6.17 -3.77 0.94
N HIS A 160 -7.27 -3.14 1.33
CA HIS A 160 -7.70 -1.85 0.80
C HIS A 160 -7.37 -0.77 1.83
N SER A 161 -6.55 0.22 1.46
CA SER A 161 -6.12 1.29 2.36
C SER A 161 -6.68 2.66 1.96
N ILE A 162 -7.19 3.38 2.95
CA ILE A 162 -7.64 4.77 2.85
C ILE A 162 -6.85 5.59 3.83
N GLY A 163 -6.48 6.81 3.48
CA GLY A 163 -5.77 7.68 4.40
C GLY A 163 -6.15 9.13 4.30
N HIS A 164 -5.80 9.86 5.34
CA HIS A 164 -5.94 11.31 5.41
C HIS A 164 -4.77 11.90 6.19
N TRP A 165 -4.47 13.17 5.92
CA TRP A 165 -3.41 13.90 6.58
C TRP A 165 -3.94 14.64 7.82
N GLU A 166 -3.33 14.37 8.98
CA GLU A 166 -3.50 15.12 10.22
C GLU A 166 -2.22 15.92 10.49
N GLY A 167 -2.14 17.14 9.94
CA GLY A 167 -0.88 17.87 9.86
C GLY A 167 0.13 17.06 9.03
N ASP A 168 1.29 16.75 9.62
CA ASP A 168 2.35 15.98 8.96
C ASP A 168 2.24 14.46 9.17
N THR A 169 1.13 13.98 9.74
CA THR A 169 0.87 12.55 9.97
C THR A 169 -0.11 12.02 8.93
N LEU A 170 0.27 10.97 8.20
CA LEU A 170 -0.65 10.19 7.39
C LEU A 170 -1.31 9.15 8.31
N VAL A 171 -2.62 9.29 8.52
CA VAL A 171 -3.42 8.26 9.17
C VAL A 171 -3.97 7.35 8.09
N VAL A 172 -3.82 6.03 8.27
CA VAL A 172 -4.21 5.02 7.27
C VAL A 172 -5.12 4.00 7.91
N ASP A 173 -6.30 3.79 7.33
CA ASP A 173 -7.26 2.75 7.67
C ASP A 173 -7.17 1.62 6.63
N THR A 174 -7.02 0.37 7.07
CA THR A 174 -6.87 -0.79 6.17
C THR A 174 -7.71 -1.97 6.63
N VAL A 175 -8.47 -2.53 5.67
CA VAL A 175 -9.33 -3.71 5.81
C VAL A 175 -9.15 -4.64 4.61
N GLY A 176 -9.80 -5.81 4.62
CA GLY A 176 -9.78 -6.75 3.48
C GLY A 176 -8.40 -7.38 3.27
N ILE A 177 -7.69 -7.68 4.35
CA ILE A 177 -6.41 -8.39 4.33
C ILE A 177 -6.71 -9.89 4.31
N LEU A 178 -5.98 -10.67 3.48
CA LEU A 178 -6.09 -12.13 3.42
C LEU A 178 -5.95 -12.75 4.82
N ASP A 179 -6.89 -13.60 5.21
CA ASP A 179 -6.97 -14.20 6.55
C ASP A 179 -6.00 -15.37 6.76
N GLU A 180 -5.35 -15.85 5.69
CA GLU A 180 -4.21 -16.76 5.79
C GLU A 180 -2.91 -16.05 6.22
N LEU A 181 -2.92 -14.73 6.32
CA LEU A 181 -1.80 -13.94 6.82
C LEU A 181 -1.82 -13.83 8.34
N GLU A 182 -0.67 -13.47 8.90
CA GLU A 182 -0.47 -13.39 10.33
C GLU A 182 -0.23 -11.94 10.79
N ILE A 183 -0.80 -11.58 11.93
CA ILE A 183 -0.52 -10.32 12.63
C ILE A 183 0.97 -10.29 13.06
N THR A 184 1.45 -11.44 13.53
CA THR A 184 2.85 -11.72 13.85
C THR A 184 3.04 -13.24 13.86
N ASP A 185 4.29 -13.74 13.81
CA ASP A 185 4.61 -15.17 13.81
C ASP A 185 3.66 -16.03 14.67
N GLY A 186 2.87 -16.89 14.00
CA GLY A 186 1.92 -17.84 14.58
C GLY A 186 0.59 -17.26 15.05
N ALA A 187 0.42 -15.95 15.03
CA ALA A 187 -0.80 -15.25 15.43
C ALA A 187 -1.61 -14.86 14.18
N GLY A 188 -2.55 -15.71 13.80
CA GLY A 188 -3.51 -15.43 12.73
C GLY A 188 -4.56 -14.39 13.11
N HIS A 189 -5.37 -14.00 12.14
CA HIS A 189 -6.49 -13.09 12.31
C HIS A 189 -7.75 -13.57 11.59
N SER A 190 -8.87 -12.93 11.84
CA SER A 190 -10.15 -13.17 11.18
C SER A 190 -10.33 -12.24 9.98
N PRO A 191 -11.36 -12.45 9.16
CA PRO A 191 -11.78 -11.49 8.15
C PRO A 191 -12.19 -10.11 8.72
N GLN A 192 -12.45 -10.01 10.03
CA GLN A 192 -12.75 -8.74 10.71
C GLN A 192 -11.49 -7.98 11.17
N PHE A 193 -10.30 -8.40 10.73
CA PHE A 193 -9.06 -7.72 11.03
C PHE A 193 -9.04 -6.31 10.46
N HIS A 194 -8.70 -5.35 11.33
CA HIS A 194 -8.63 -3.93 11.02
C HIS A 194 -7.29 -3.37 11.48
N LEU A 195 -6.63 -2.65 10.59
CA LEU A 195 -5.35 -2.01 10.86
C LEU A 195 -5.48 -0.50 10.67
N VAL A 196 -5.14 0.24 11.73
CA VAL A 196 -4.95 1.68 11.67
C VAL A 196 -3.47 1.99 11.85
N GLU A 197 -2.89 2.72 10.89
CA GLU A 197 -1.51 3.21 10.96
C GLU A 197 -1.48 4.73 11.13
N ARG A 198 -0.50 5.22 11.90
CA ARG A 198 -0.10 6.63 11.93
C ARG A 198 1.35 6.72 11.49
N ILE A 199 1.57 7.27 10.29
CA ILE A 199 2.89 7.35 9.67
C ILE A 199 3.34 8.81 9.64
N HIS A 200 4.50 9.11 10.19
CA HIS A 200 5.04 10.48 10.27
C HIS A 200 6.56 10.51 10.40
N LEU A 201 7.19 11.65 10.11
CA LEU A 201 8.60 11.85 10.43
C LEU A 201 8.78 12.10 11.93
N ASP A 202 9.90 11.64 12.49
CA ASP A 202 10.26 12.01 13.86
C ASP A 202 10.50 13.54 13.93
N PRO A 203 9.84 14.27 14.86
CA PRO A 203 9.96 15.72 14.94
C PRO A 203 11.38 16.22 15.26
N ALA A 204 12.21 15.39 15.89
CA ALA A 204 13.59 15.69 16.23
C ALA A 204 14.58 15.20 15.16
N ASN A 205 14.18 14.27 14.30
CA ASN A 205 15.03 13.72 13.26
C ASN A 205 14.27 13.40 11.95
N PRO A 206 14.37 14.25 10.91
CA PRO A 206 13.67 14.03 9.65
C PRO A 206 14.20 12.82 8.84
N ASP A 207 15.32 12.21 9.25
CA ASP A 207 15.83 10.96 8.67
C ASP A 207 15.26 9.70 9.36
N LEU A 208 14.29 9.87 10.27
CA LEU A 208 13.51 8.79 10.85
C LEU A 208 12.04 8.93 10.48
N LEU A 209 11.47 7.87 9.89
CA LEU A 209 10.04 7.71 9.67
C LEU A 209 9.51 6.75 10.75
N VAL A 210 8.39 7.09 11.36
CA VAL A 210 7.72 6.28 12.38
C VAL A 210 6.38 5.81 11.80
N ASN A 211 6.07 4.53 11.99
CA ASN A 211 4.78 3.94 11.70
C ASN A 211 4.24 3.28 12.97
N GLU A 212 3.20 3.86 13.54
CA GLU A 212 2.47 3.33 14.68
C GLU A 212 1.28 2.53 14.17
N MET A 213 1.34 1.21 14.30
CA MET A 213 0.31 0.26 13.86
C MET A 213 -0.54 -0.11 15.07
N ARG A 214 -1.85 0.13 14.96
CA ARG A 214 -2.86 -0.37 15.89
C ARG A 214 -3.74 -1.38 15.16
N MET A 215 -3.77 -2.59 15.70
CA MET A 215 -4.43 -3.74 15.10
C MET A 215 -5.59 -4.18 15.99
N GLU A 216 -6.77 -4.31 15.39
CA GLU A 216 -7.99 -4.70 16.07
C GLU A 216 -8.64 -5.88 15.34
N ASP A 217 -9.14 -6.83 16.11
CA ASP A 217 -9.85 -8.00 15.59
C ASP A 217 -10.80 -8.50 16.69
N PRO A 218 -12.12 -8.29 16.55
CA PRO A 218 -13.07 -8.68 17.57
C PRO A 218 -13.17 -10.19 17.76
N GLU A 219 -12.71 -11.02 16.82
CA GLU A 219 -12.72 -12.48 16.94
C GLU A 219 -11.40 -13.02 17.51
N ALA A 220 -10.27 -12.50 17.03
CA ALA A 220 -8.94 -13.01 17.39
C ALA A 220 -8.32 -12.34 18.62
N LEU A 221 -8.53 -11.03 18.81
CA LEU A 221 -7.83 -10.23 19.82
C LEU A 221 -8.72 -9.93 21.05
N ALA A 222 -8.15 -10.10 22.24
CA ALA A 222 -8.77 -9.72 23.51
C ALA A 222 -8.63 -8.22 23.80
N ALA A 223 -7.57 -7.60 23.27
CA ALA A 223 -7.31 -6.17 23.31
C ALA A 223 -6.59 -5.75 22.02
N PRO A 224 -6.69 -4.47 21.61
CA PRO A 224 -5.93 -3.92 20.49
C PRO A 224 -4.43 -4.22 20.63
N TYR A 225 -3.81 -4.63 19.53
CA TYR A 225 -2.38 -4.93 19.47
C TYR A 225 -1.63 -3.78 18.81
N GLU A 226 -0.63 -3.23 19.50
CA GLU A 226 0.10 -2.05 19.06
C GLU A 226 1.57 -2.38 18.77
N VAL A 227 2.03 -1.96 17.60
CA VAL A 227 3.41 -2.15 17.15
C VAL A 227 3.92 -0.85 16.56
N LYS A 228 5.14 -0.47 16.92
CA LYS A 228 5.83 0.67 16.33
C LYS A 228 6.99 0.19 15.46
N ALA A 229 7.00 0.61 14.21
CA ALA A 229 8.13 0.48 13.30
C ALA A 229 8.81 1.84 13.11
N THR A 230 10.13 1.83 13.04
CA THR A 230 10.93 3.03 12.75
C THR A 230 11.85 2.72 11.59
N TYR A 231 11.92 3.62 10.62
CA TYR A 231 12.73 3.46 9.42
C TYR A 231 13.74 4.58 9.31
N ARG A 232 14.97 4.24 8.94
CA ARG A 232 16.04 5.19 8.64
C ARG A 232 16.07 5.50 7.16
N ARG A 233 16.22 6.79 6.83
CA ARG A 233 16.29 7.30 5.46
C ARG A 233 17.66 7.06 4.83
N ASP A 234 17.65 6.72 3.55
CA ASP A 234 18.71 6.93 2.58
C ASP A 234 18.18 7.89 1.50
N ARG A 235 18.80 9.06 1.38
CA ARG A 235 18.32 10.15 0.51
C ARG A 235 18.66 9.95 -0.97
N TYR A 236 19.63 9.08 -1.26
CA TYR A 236 20.19 8.92 -2.60
C TYR A 236 20.14 7.48 -3.10
N GLY A 237 19.73 6.54 -2.24
CA GLY A 237 19.49 5.16 -2.63
C GLY A 237 18.36 5.03 -3.66
N GLU A 238 18.27 3.84 -4.22
CA GLU A 238 17.20 3.42 -5.11
C GLU A 238 16.73 2.02 -4.69
N LEU A 239 15.47 1.69 -4.97
CA LEU A 239 15.04 0.29 -4.91
C LEU A 239 15.69 -0.44 -6.08
N ILE A 240 16.25 -1.62 -5.80
CA ILE A 240 16.74 -2.49 -6.88
C ILE A 240 15.78 -3.63 -7.13
N GLU A 241 15.88 -4.22 -8.32
CA GLU A 241 15.08 -5.38 -8.68
C GLU A 241 15.36 -6.53 -7.69
N PHE A 242 14.28 -7.06 -7.10
CA PHE A 242 14.34 -8.27 -6.29
C PHE A 242 13.52 -9.38 -6.94
N GLN A 243 14.19 -10.47 -7.23
CA GLN A 243 13.59 -11.71 -7.67
C GLN A 243 13.87 -12.80 -6.63
N CYS A 244 12.83 -13.18 -5.90
CA CYS A 244 12.90 -14.13 -4.79
C CYS A 244 13.61 -15.45 -5.13
N SER A 245 13.49 -15.93 -6.37
CA SER A 245 14.17 -17.15 -6.82
C SER A 245 15.63 -16.97 -7.25
N GLU A 246 16.11 -15.74 -7.48
CA GLU A 246 17.41 -15.48 -8.12
C GLU A 246 18.37 -14.67 -7.25
N ASN A 247 17.89 -13.69 -6.48
CA ASN A 247 18.73 -12.81 -5.66
C ASN A 247 18.26 -12.76 -4.20
N ASN A 248 17.85 -13.93 -3.69
CA ASN A 248 17.51 -14.10 -2.29
C ASN A 248 18.67 -13.64 -1.39
N ARG A 249 18.42 -12.61 -0.59
CA ARG A 249 19.43 -12.01 0.31
C ARG A 249 19.56 -12.74 1.64
N ASN A 250 18.71 -13.75 1.86
CA ASN A 250 18.82 -14.61 3.02
C ASN A 250 19.89 -15.68 2.73
N PRO A 251 20.97 -15.78 3.53
CA PRO A 251 21.93 -16.85 3.38
C PRO A 251 21.23 -18.17 3.65
N VAL A 252 21.64 -19.19 2.91
CA VAL A 252 21.16 -20.56 3.10
C VAL A 252 22.26 -21.39 3.78
N ASP A 253 21.89 -22.28 4.69
CA ASP A 253 22.80 -23.29 5.22
C ASP A 253 23.11 -24.36 4.15
N GLU A 254 24.03 -25.27 4.48
CA GLU A 254 24.42 -26.39 3.62
C GLU A 254 23.26 -27.34 3.27
N ASN A 255 22.14 -27.24 3.99
CA ASN A 255 20.91 -28.00 3.78
C ASN A 255 19.84 -27.19 3.03
N GLY A 256 20.12 -25.94 2.66
CA GLY A 256 19.20 -25.05 1.95
C GLY A 256 18.24 -24.28 2.85
N HIS A 257 18.40 -24.29 4.17
CA HIS A 257 17.56 -23.52 5.09
C HIS A 257 18.01 -22.06 5.16
N THR A 258 17.04 -21.13 5.12
CA THR A 258 17.29 -19.70 5.35
C THR A 258 17.85 -19.44 6.76
N GLN A 259 19.02 -18.80 6.85
CA GLN A 259 19.75 -18.54 8.09
C GLN A 259 19.44 -17.20 8.76
N PHE A 260 18.97 -16.19 8.00
CA PHE A 260 18.64 -14.87 8.54
C PHE A 260 17.18 -14.47 8.32
N ASP A 261 16.72 -13.67 9.28
CA ASP A 261 15.45 -12.96 9.35
C ASP A 261 15.71 -11.46 9.47
#